data_AF-A0A356I4B6-F1
#
_entry.id   AF-A0A356I4B6-F1
#
_cell.length_a   1.000
_cell.length_b   1.000
_cell.length_c   1.000
_cell.angle_alpha   90.00
_cell.angle_beta   90.00
_cell.angle_gamma   90.00
#
_symmetry.space_group_name_H-M   'P 1'
#
loop_
_entity.id
_entity.type
_entity.pdbx_description
1 polymer ?
#
loop_
_entity_poly.entity_id
_entity_poly.type
_entity_poly.pdbx_seq_one_letter_code
_entity_poly.pdbx_strand_id
1 'polypeptide(L)'
;MSRFYRLLIVLLFCGTFVSYSQQRIYPDYNSSSGFELDSLDAYDPLVLDNLETLARVWGFVKYHHPAMADTTIHIDYELFGLLPRVVHAGKAERNRILSEWINELGAFEVDTTFQQELSAIDHILINDFSWVEDTVRLGSKLSQTLSDLRYAISKSNKYVWNEGVTIKLYDDPFPNYDYNHLYDAGYRLLILFRLWNAIDSYCPNRNITDTSWDKVLEKYIPRMILDKDSYILTQLELLSELNDTHASGPYSAIFGAKRAPVLGQLVEGRLFVTDTFDNQLLLPGDEITVIGGRSISEIISMARKYTAQSNESVLMRDAADYAFWTPKDSLNLVFQRNGQQYQIKIPSIKLSDYYAEKRKCEDSKVSFRMLNDSVSYIYAGTLQSEDAQQIYNAIKDTKTLIVDLRCYPRDYFTLYNFFAEYLIHIPQYPTKIYRPDWGCPGYFFRIDNPVFGKQMKTDPSNPGTWHNVENHNAYTGKIIILVDQTTQSAAEYFTMHLQSIPDAITVGSQTAGADGDIVLVTMPGYMNFYFSSVKVLYPDGTDTQRRGVRVDIEVRPSVDGIRNNRDEVLEYALQLATES
;
A
#
# COMPACT_ATOMS: atom_id res chain seq x y z
N MET A 1 6.68 17.74 -21.61
CA MET A 1 5.71 18.02 -22.70
C MET A 1 6.34 17.85 -24.10
N SER A 2 6.57 16.61 -24.57
CA SER A 2 6.76 16.31 -26.01
C SER A 2 6.40 14.86 -26.35
N ARG A 3 5.28 14.37 -25.81
CA ARG A 3 4.51 13.22 -26.33
C ARG A 3 3.01 13.55 -26.20
N PHE A 4 2.57 14.65 -26.81
CA PHE A 4 1.15 14.87 -27.10
C PHE A 4 1.09 15.69 -28.40
N TYR A 5 0.26 15.23 -29.34
CA TYR A 5 0.12 15.64 -30.74
C TYR A 5 1.08 14.99 -31.75
N ARG A 6 0.59 13.89 -32.35
CA ARG A 6 0.51 13.75 -33.81
C ARG A 6 -0.58 12.76 -34.18
N LEU A 7 -1.72 13.33 -34.59
CA LEU A 7 -2.85 12.66 -35.17
C LEU A 7 -2.90 13.12 -36.63
N LEU A 8 -2.44 12.29 -37.58
CA LEU A 8 -2.83 12.39 -38.99
C LEU A 8 -2.45 11.13 -39.80
N ILE A 9 -3.46 10.29 -40.00
CA ILE A 9 -3.84 9.58 -41.25
C ILE A 9 -2.71 8.89 -42.03
N VAL A 10 -2.60 7.57 -41.87
CA VAL A 10 -2.42 6.64 -43.01
C VAL A 10 -3.46 5.54 -42.88
N LEU A 11 -4.51 5.66 -43.69
CA LEU A 11 -5.46 4.60 -44.02
C LEU A 11 -4.79 3.59 -44.97
N LEU A 12 -5.22 2.33 -44.86
CA LEU A 12 -5.02 1.20 -45.78
C LEU A 12 -3.71 0.40 -45.63
N PHE A 13 -3.69 -0.50 -44.65
CA PHE A 13 -3.67 -1.95 -44.89
C PHE A 13 -4.06 -2.66 -43.58
N CYS A 14 -5.37 -2.81 -43.35
CA CYS A 14 -5.86 -3.80 -42.38
C CYS A 14 -5.62 -5.18 -42.96
N GLY A 15 -4.40 -5.70 -42.80
CA GLY A 15 -4.18 -7.12 -42.75
C GLY A 15 -4.79 -7.62 -41.46
N THR A 16 -6.06 -8.03 -41.52
CA THR A 16 -6.69 -8.82 -40.47
C THR A 16 -5.95 -10.14 -40.35
N PHE A 17 -4.87 -10.18 -39.56
CA PHE A 17 -4.52 -11.42 -38.86
C PHE A 17 -5.56 -11.59 -37.75
N VAL A 18 -6.75 -12.05 -38.15
CA VAL A 18 -7.58 -12.83 -37.24
C VAL A 18 -6.82 -14.13 -37.09
N SER A 19 -5.88 -14.17 -36.14
CA SER A 19 -5.46 -15.42 -35.55
C SER A 19 -6.73 -16.04 -34.99
N TYR A 20 -7.25 -17.04 -35.69
CA TYR A 20 -8.26 -17.95 -35.16
C TYR A 20 -7.62 -18.59 -33.93
N SER A 21 -7.74 -17.98 -32.74
CA SER A 21 -7.33 -18.65 -31.52
C SER A 21 -8.32 -19.78 -31.34
N GLN A 22 -7.84 -21.02 -31.49
CA GLN A 22 -8.59 -22.17 -31.04
C GLN A 22 -8.87 -21.93 -29.56
N GLN A 23 -10.14 -21.88 -29.18
CA GLN A 23 -10.53 -21.73 -27.78
C GLN A 23 -9.80 -22.80 -26.97
N ARG A 24 -8.88 -22.38 -26.08
CA ARG A 24 -8.20 -23.32 -25.18
C ARG A 24 -9.24 -23.96 -24.28
N ILE A 25 -9.25 -25.29 -24.26
CA ILE A 25 -10.15 -26.08 -23.40
C ILE A 25 -9.34 -26.48 -22.18
N TYR A 26 -9.78 -26.07 -21.00
CA TYR A 26 -9.15 -26.42 -19.74
C TYR A 26 -9.96 -27.50 -19.01
N PRO A 27 -9.30 -28.35 -18.21
CA PRO A 27 -9.97 -29.06 -17.13
C PRO A 27 -10.70 -28.08 -16.21
N ASP A 28 -11.76 -28.55 -15.55
CA ASP A 28 -12.45 -27.75 -14.55
C ASP A 28 -11.64 -27.70 -13.25
N TYR A 29 -10.90 -26.61 -13.08
CA TYR A 29 -10.10 -26.36 -11.89
C TYR A 29 -10.80 -25.46 -10.87
N ASN A 30 -12.11 -25.18 -11.00
CA ASN A 30 -12.80 -24.20 -10.15
C ASN A 30 -12.75 -24.50 -8.64
N SER A 31 -12.62 -25.76 -8.26
CA SER A 31 -12.63 -26.17 -6.84
C SER A 31 -11.38 -26.90 -6.38
N SER A 32 -10.53 -27.36 -7.30
CA SER A 32 -9.28 -28.06 -7.02
C SER A 32 -8.41 -28.04 -8.27
N SER A 33 -7.10 -27.91 -8.08
CA SER A 33 -6.10 -28.07 -9.14
C SER A 33 -5.83 -29.55 -9.45
N GLY A 34 -6.22 -30.46 -8.54
CA GLY A 34 -5.87 -31.88 -8.59
C GLY A 34 -4.39 -32.16 -8.34
N PHE A 35 -3.62 -31.15 -7.95
CA PHE A 35 -2.18 -31.24 -7.74
C PHE A 35 -1.85 -31.34 -6.24
N GLU A 36 -1.12 -32.39 -5.88
CA GLU A 36 -0.71 -32.68 -4.51
C GLU A 36 0.81 -32.79 -4.41
N LEU A 37 1.34 -32.39 -3.27
CA LEU A 37 2.73 -32.56 -2.86
C LEU A 37 2.77 -33.08 -1.43
N ASP A 38 3.82 -33.85 -1.12
CA ASP A 38 4.03 -34.41 0.20
C ASP A 38 5.19 -33.73 0.95
N SER A 39 5.48 -34.21 2.15
CA SER A 39 6.53 -33.61 2.99
C SER A 39 7.94 -33.82 2.43
N LEU A 40 8.20 -34.86 1.64
CA LEU A 40 9.50 -35.10 1.03
C LEU A 40 9.79 -34.03 -0.05
N ASP A 41 8.76 -33.66 -0.80
CA ASP A 41 8.84 -32.60 -1.82
C ASP A 41 9.25 -31.25 -1.23
N ALA A 42 8.82 -30.96 0.01
CA ALA A 42 9.17 -29.73 0.72
C ALA A 42 10.68 -29.61 1.04
N TYR A 43 11.44 -30.70 0.92
CA TYR A 43 12.88 -30.72 1.20
C TYR A 43 13.72 -31.19 0.02
N ASP A 44 13.10 -31.52 -1.13
CA ASP A 44 13.83 -31.92 -2.33
C ASP A 44 14.35 -30.67 -3.09
N PRO A 45 15.67 -30.47 -3.19
CA PRO A 45 16.24 -29.30 -3.87
C PRO A 45 15.83 -29.17 -5.34
N LEU A 46 15.58 -30.28 -6.04
CA LEU A 46 15.13 -30.25 -7.43
C LEU A 46 13.70 -29.73 -7.51
N VAL A 47 12.81 -30.21 -6.64
CA VAL A 47 11.41 -29.77 -6.56
C VAL A 47 11.34 -28.29 -6.25
N LEU A 48 12.08 -27.82 -5.24
CA LEU A 48 12.10 -26.41 -4.86
C LEU A 48 12.66 -25.52 -5.98
N ASP A 49 13.76 -25.94 -6.65
CA ASP A 49 14.33 -25.22 -7.80
C ASP A 49 13.34 -25.15 -8.98
N ASN A 50 12.63 -26.24 -9.25
CA ASN A 50 11.62 -26.32 -10.31
C ASN A 50 10.43 -25.41 -10.03
N LEU A 51 9.90 -25.42 -8.81
CA LEU A 51 8.77 -24.58 -8.40
C LEU A 51 9.12 -23.10 -8.40
N GLU A 52 10.30 -22.71 -7.93
CA GLU A 52 10.74 -21.32 -7.99
C GLU A 52 10.95 -20.87 -9.45
N THR A 53 11.56 -21.71 -10.30
CA THR A 53 11.71 -21.41 -11.74
C THR A 53 10.34 -21.24 -12.40
N LEU A 54 9.40 -22.13 -12.10
CA LEU A 54 8.04 -22.05 -12.63
C LEU A 54 7.33 -20.78 -12.15
N ALA A 55 7.44 -20.42 -10.87
CA ALA A 55 6.82 -19.22 -10.31
C ALA A 55 7.26 -17.95 -11.04
N ARG A 56 8.58 -17.80 -11.26
CA ARG A 56 9.18 -16.65 -11.96
C ARG A 56 8.77 -16.63 -13.42
N VAL A 57 8.91 -17.74 -14.15
CA VAL A 57 8.59 -17.81 -15.58
C VAL A 57 7.10 -17.60 -15.84
N TRP A 58 6.23 -18.24 -15.05
CA TRP A 58 4.77 -18.13 -15.20
C TRP A 58 4.28 -16.70 -15.02
N GLY A 59 4.68 -16.02 -13.95
CA GLY A 59 4.23 -14.65 -13.70
C GLY A 59 4.90 -13.60 -14.59
N PHE A 60 6.15 -13.85 -15.01
CA PHE A 60 6.77 -13.03 -16.04
C PHE A 60 5.98 -13.10 -17.36
N VAL A 61 5.57 -14.29 -17.80
CA VAL A 61 4.71 -14.46 -18.98
C VAL A 61 3.34 -13.78 -18.78
N LYS A 62 2.72 -13.92 -17.60
CA LYS A 62 1.44 -13.27 -17.26
C LYS A 62 1.45 -11.76 -17.48
N TYR A 63 2.55 -11.08 -17.17
CA TYR A 63 2.61 -9.62 -17.26
C TYR A 63 3.27 -9.09 -18.54
N HIS A 64 4.15 -9.87 -19.18
CA HIS A 64 4.89 -9.42 -20.37
C HIS A 64 4.35 -9.95 -21.70
N HIS A 65 3.67 -11.11 -21.75
CA HIS A 65 3.32 -11.73 -23.02
C HIS A 65 2.08 -11.09 -23.68
N PRO A 66 2.15 -10.65 -24.96
CA PRO A 66 1.01 -10.01 -25.64
C PRO A 66 -0.25 -10.88 -25.75
N ALA A 67 -0.09 -12.21 -25.72
CA ALA A 67 -1.22 -13.14 -25.67
C ALA A 67 -2.13 -12.94 -24.45
N MET A 68 -1.66 -12.28 -23.39
CA MET A 68 -2.49 -11.97 -22.21
C MET A 68 -3.55 -10.90 -22.49
N ALA A 69 -3.60 -10.34 -23.70
CA ALA A 69 -4.75 -9.61 -24.21
C ALA A 69 -5.96 -10.51 -24.55
N ASP A 70 -5.73 -11.81 -24.81
CA ASP A 70 -6.77 -12.78 -25.15
C ASP A 70 -7.54 -13.20 -23.89
N THR A 71 -8.82 -12.87 -23.84
CA THR A 71 -9.68 -13.18 -22.68
C THR A 71 -10.00 -14.66 -22.52
N THR A 72 -9.73 -15.48 -23.55
CA THR A 72 -9.93 -16.94 -23.52
C THR A 72 -8.80 -17.69 -22.82
N ILE A 73 -7.65 -17.04 -22.59
CA ILE A 73 -6.56 -17.62 -21.80
C ILE A 73 -6.89 -17.45 -20.31
N HIS A 74 -6.76 -18.55 -19.56
CA HIS A 74 -6.92 -18.56 -18.11
C HIS A 74 -5.56 -18.88 -17.48
N ILE A 75 -4.80 -17.83 -17.15
CA ILE A 75 -3.39 -17.96 -16.80
C ILE A 75 -3.14 -18.85 -15.56
N ASP A 76 -4.08 -18.90 -14.61
CA ASP A 76 -3.94 -19.79 -13.45
C ASP A 76 -4.21 -21.27 -13.80
N TYR A 77 -5.05 -21.54 -14.80
CA TYR A 77 -5.28 -22.90 -15.29
C TYR A 77 -4.09 -23.39 -16.10
N GLU A 78 -3.41 -22.49 -16.82
CA GLU A 78 -2.09 -22.76 -17.39
C GLU A 78 -1.09 -23.19 -16.31
N LEU A 79 -1.06 -22.51 -15.16
CA LEU A 79 -0.20 -22.91 -14.03
C LEU A 79 -0.53 -24.33 -13.55
N PHE A 80 -1.81 -24.62 -13.33
CA PHE A 80 -2.25 -25.94 -12.88
C PHE A 80 -1.91 -27.05 -13.88
N GLY A 81 -1.94 -26.77 -15.18
CA GLY A 81 -1.48 -27.70 -16.22
C GLY A 81 0.05 -27.88 -16.26
N LEU A 82 0.83 -26.88 -15.86
CA LEU A 82 2.29 -26.91 -15.85
C LEU A 82 2.86 -27.64 -14.61
N LEU A 83 2.26 -27.45 -13.44
CA LEU A 83 2.71 -28.03 -12.17
C LEU A 83 3.09 -29.52 -12.27
N PRO A 84 2.20 -30.44 -12.68
CA PRO A 84 2.50 -31.87 -12.74
C PRO A 84 3.56 -32.24 -13.79
N ARG A 85 3.79 -31.38 -14.79
CA ARG A 85 4.80 -31.61 -15.84
C ARG A 85 6.18 -31.14 -15.42
N VAL A 86 6.26 -30.12 -14.57
CA VAL A 86 7.51 -29.42 -14.24
C VAL A 86 8.10 -29.89 -12.91
N VAL A 87 7.28 -30.15 -11.89
CA VAL A 87 7.74 -30.21 -10.49
C VAL A 87 8.86 -31.25 -10.25
N HIS A 88 8.79 -32.42 -10.90
CA HIS A 88 9.80 -33.49 -10.78
C HIS A 88 10.67 -33.66 -12.03
N ALA A 89 10.51 -32.78 -13.02
CA ALA A 89 11.29 -32.86 -14.25
C ALA A 89 12.76 -32.53 -13.99
N GLY A 90 13.67 -33.21 -14.70
CA GLY A 90 15.06 -32.76 -14.76
C GLY A 90 15.15 -31.37 -15.40
N LYS A 91 16.17 -30.59 -15.03
CA LYS A 91 16.37 -29.19 -15.48
C LYS A 91 16.16 -28.98 -16.99
N ALA A 92 16.76 -29.82 -17.83
CA ALA A 92 16.65 -29.71 -19.29
C ALA A 92 15.20 -29.92 -19.78
N GLU A 93 14.48 -30.87 -19.18
CA GLU A 93 13.10 -31.18 -19.52
C GLU A 93 12.14 -30.09 -19.03
N ARG A 94 12.31 -29.58 -17.81
CA ARG A 94 11.60 -28.39 -17.32
C ARG A 94 11.73 -27.24 -18.31
N ASN A 95 12.96 -26.90 -18.70
CA ASN A 95 13.22 -25.75 -19.57
C ASN A 95 12.62 -25.95 -20.96
N ARG A 96 12.60 -27.19 -21.47
CA ARG A 96 11.90 -27.56 -22.71
C ARG A 96 10.38 -27.33 -22.59
N ILE A 97 9.75 -27.84 -21.53
CA ILE A 97 8.31 -27.69 -21.27
C ILE A 97 7.92 -26.21 -21.20
N LEU A 98 8.66 -25.39 -20.43
CA LEU A 98 8.38 -23.96 -20.31
C LEU A 98 8.58 -23.22 -21.63
N SER A 99 9.61 -23.57 -22.40
CA SER A 99 9.82 -22.99 -23.73
C SER A 99 8.69 -23.34 -24.70
N GLU A 100 8.23 -24.59 -24.70
CA GLU A 100 7.11 -25.05 -25.54
C GLU A 100 5.82 -24.32 -25.17
N TRP A 101 5.52 -24.22 -23.88
CA TRP A 101 4.37 -23.48 -23.38
C TRP A 101 4.35 -22.02 -23.86
N ILE A 102 5.47 -21.29 -23.75
CA ILE A 102 5.56 -19.91 -24.24
C ILE A 102 5.33 -19.84 -25.75
N ASN A 103 5.93 -20.76 -26.53
CA ASN A 103 5.74 -20.79 -27.98
C ASN A 103 4.28 -21.09 -28.38
N GLU A 104 3.57 -21.92 -27.62
CA GLU A 104 2.14 -22.24 -27.84
C GLU A 104 1.22 -21.05 -27.57
N LEU A 105 1.67 -20.03 -26.82
CA LEU A 105 0.92 -18.78 -26.63
C LEU A 105 0.95 -17.88 -27.88
N GLY A 106 1.84 -18.17 -28.84
CA GLY A 106 1.98 -17.45 -30.09
C GLY A 106 3.25 -16.62 -30.17
N ALA A 107 3.57 -16.15 -31.37
CA ALA A 107 4.71 -15.29 -31.61
C ALA A 107 4.46 -13.86 -31.09
N PHE A 108 5.53 -13.17 -30.74
CA PHE A 108 5.52 -11.76 -30.35
C PHE A 108 6.67 -11.00 -31.01
N GLU A 109 6.52 -9.68 -31.08
CA GLU A 109 7.55 -8.77 -31.60
C GLU A 109 8.22 -8.02 -30.46
N VAL A 110 9.51 -7.69 -30.63
CA VAL A 110 10.33 -6.97 -29.64
C VAL A 110 10.39 -5.49 -29.97
N ASP A 111 10.11 -4.63 -29.00
CA ASP A 111 10.27 -3.17 -29.10
C ASP A 111 11.73 -2.76 -28.89
N THR A 112 12.53 -2.94 -29.95
CA THR A 112 13.94 -2.54 -29.97
C THR A 112 14.14 -1.03 -29.82
N THR A 113 13.15 -0.21 -30.17
CA THR A 113 13.22 1.25 -30.01
C THR A 113 13.08 1.62 -28.53
N PHE A 114 12.04 1.11 -27.87
CA PHE A 114 11.86 1.30 -26.45
C PHE A 114 13.07 0.79 -25.66
N GLN A 115 13.60 -0.38 -25.99
CA GLN A 115 14.80 -0.93 -25.36
C GLN A 115 16.00 0.03 -25.42
N GLN A 116 16.21 0.71 -26.55
CA GLN A 116 17.31 1.67 -26.73
C GLN A 116 17.04 3.00 -26.01
N GLU A 117 15.79 3.50 -26.08
CA GLU A 117 15.39 4.79 -25.53
C GLU A 117 15.22 4.77 -24.00
N LEU A 118 14.98 3.61 -23.39
CA LEU A 118 14.68 3.44 -21.97
C LEU A 118 15.71 4.14 -21.05
N SER A 119 16.99 4.10 -21.41
CA SER A 119 18.08 4.75 -20.67
C SER A 119 17.97 6.28 -20.60
N ALA A 120 17.23 6.90 -21.52
CA ALA A 120 17.02 8.35 -21.58
C ALA A 120 15.73 8.80 -20.87
N ILE A 121 14.89 7.86 -20.41
CA ILE A 121 13.63 8.14 -19.72
C ILE A 121 13.91 8.14 -18.20
N ASP A 122 13.42 9.13 -17.48
CA ASP A 122 13.53 9.17 -16.00
C ASP A 122 12.64 8.08 -15.38
N HIS A 123 13.27 7.03 -14.87
CA HIS A 123 12.59 5.86 -14.33
C HIS A 123 13.37 5.24 -13.16
N ILE A 124 12.67 4.46 -12.36
CA ILE A 124 13.24 3.50 -11.42
C ILE A 124 12.95 2.09 -11.94
N LEU A 125 13.96 1.23 -11.83
CA LEU A 125 13.85 -0.21 -12.06
C LEU A 125 13.82 -0.89 -10.69
N ILE A 126 12.76 -1.65 -10.41
CA ILE A 126 12.59 -2.29 -9.10
C ILE A 126 13.05 -3.74 -9.08
N ASN A 127 13.18 -4.39 -10.24
CA ASN A 127 13.57 -5.80 -10.37
C ASN A 127 14.99 -5.94 -10.89
N ASP A 128 15.68 -6.99 -10.42
CA ASP A 128 16.84 -7.49 -11.12
C ASP A 128 16.36 -8.43 -12.24
N PHE A 129 16.57 -8.04 -13.50
CA PHE A 129 16.24 -8.88 -14.65
C PHE A 129 17.39 -9.83 -15.05
N SER A 130 18.51 -9.85 -14.33
CA SER A 130 19.63 -10.76 -14.64
C SER A 130 19.22 -12.24 -14.60
N TRP A 131 18.17 -12.60 -13.85
CA TRP A 131 17.69 -13.98 -13.78
C TRP A 131 17.15 -14.49 -15.12
N VAL A 132 16.60 -13.64 -16.00
CA VAL A 132 16.15 -14.09 -17.33
C VAL A 132 17.32 -14.41 -18.25
N GLU A 133 18.52 -13.94 -17.93
CA GLU A 133 19.78 -14.19 -18.64
C GLU A 133 20.54 -15.42 -18.08
N ASP A 134 20.04 -16.06 -17.02
CA ASP A 134 20.69 -17.22 -16.40
C ASP A 134 20.57 -18.48 -17.27
N THR A 135 21.53 -18.65 -18.17
CA THR A 135 21.64 -19.84 -19.03
C THR A 135 21.98 -21.13 -18.28
N VAL A 136 22.48 -21.06 -17.03
CA VAL A 136 22.78 -22.24 -16.21
C VAL A 136 21.51 -22.84 -15.60
N ARG A 137 20.55 -21.99 -15.22
CA ARG A 137 19.24 -22.41 -14.71
C ARG A 137 18.23 -22.63 -15.84
N LEU A 138 18.13 -21.69 -16.78
CA LEU A 138 17.08 -21.67 -17.81
C LEU A 138 17.50 -22.35 -19.12
N GLY A 139 18.80 -22.57 -19.35
CA GLY A 139 19.29 -22.96 -20.67
C GLY A 139 19.17 -21.80 -21.68
N SER A 140 19.89 -21.90 -22.80
CA SER A 140 20.00 -20.81 -23.77
C SER A 140 18.67 -20.42 -24.41
N LYS A 141 17.84 -21.40 -24.79
CA LYS A 141 16.57 -21.14 -25.50
C LYS A 141 15.57 -20.37 -24.62
N LEU A 142 15.26 -20.88 -23.43
CA LEU A 142 14.30 -20.24 -22.53
C LEU A 142 14.80 -18.89 -22.05
N SER A 143 16.09 -18.78 -21.71
CA SER A 143 16.72 -17.53 -21.32
C SER A 143 16.60 -16.45 -22.40
N GLN A 144 16.90 -16.79 -23.66
CA GLN A 144 16.73 -15.86 -24.78
C GLN A 144 15.27 -15.45 -24.96
N THR A 145 14.33 -16.40 -24.93
CA THR A 145 12.90 -16.10 -25.07
C THR A 145 12.40 -15.14 -23.98
N LEU A 146 12.81 -15.32 -22.72
CA LEU A 146 12.40 -14.43 -21.62
C LEU A 146 13.09 -13.05 -21.72
N SER A 147 14.34 -13.01 -22.18
CA SER A 147 15.05 -11.76 -22.43
C SER A 147 14.37 -10.93 -23.52
N ASP A 148 13.92 -11.57 -24.59
CA ASP A 148 13.16 -10.92 -25.67
C ASP A 148 11.76 -10.48 -25.17
N LEU A 149 11.10 -11.35 -24.39
CA LEU A 149 9.75 -11.10 -23.87
C LEU A 149 9.69 -9.89 -22.93
N ARG A 150 10.78 -9.57 -22.22
CA ARG A 150 10.91 -8.35 -21.40
C ARG A 150 10.53 -7.08 -22.17
N TYR A 151 10.79 -7.06 -23.48
CA TYR A 151 10.58 -5.94 -24.37
C TYR A 151 9.50 -6.23 -25.43
N ALA A 152 8.61 -7.20 -25.19
CA ALA A 152 7.56 -7.52 -26.14
C ALA A 152 6.57 -6.37 -26.33
N ILE A 153 6.16 -6.12 -27.58
CA ILE A 153 5.15 -5.11 -27.91
C ILE A 153 3.78 -5.63 -27.45
N SER A 154 3.22 -5.01 -26.40
CA SER A 154 1.86 -5.28 -25.94
C SER A 154 0.99 -4.03 -25.97
N LYS A 155 -0.25 -4.16 -26.48
CA LYS A 155 -1.24 -3.07 -26.52
C LYS A 155 -2.24 -3.12 -25.37
N SER A 156 -2.36 -4.27 -24.72
CA SER A 156 -3.27 -4.49 -23.60
C SER A 156 -2.89 -5.76 -22.85
N ASN A 157 -3.25 -5.85 -21.57
CA ASN A 157 -3.17 -7.07 -20.78
C ASN A 157 -4.48 -7.22 -19.98
N LYS A 158 -5.10 -8.40 -20.00
CA LYS A 158 -6.32 -8.70 -19.24
C LYS A 158 -6.11 -8.59 -17.73
N TYR A 159 -4.91 -8.94 -17.26
CA TYR A 159 -4.58 -9.06 -15.85
C TYR A 159 -4.06 -7.75 -15.23
N VAL A 160 -3.78 -6.73 -16.07
CA VAL A 160 -3.31 -5.43 -15.61
C VAL A 160 -3.59 -4.31 -16.61
N TRP A 161 -4.06 -3.16 -16.13
CA TRP A 161 -4.23 -1.95 -16.95
C TRP A 161 -4.08 -0.68 -16.12
N ASN A 162 -3.91 0.46 -16.79
CA ASN A 162 -3.85 1.77 -16.13
C ASN A 162 -5.21 2.18 -15.52
N GLU A 163 -5.19 2.61 -14.26
CA GLU A 163 -6.32 3.20 -13.54
C GLU A 163 -5.93 4.62 -13.05
N GLY A 164 -5.62 5.49 -14.00
CA GLY A 164 -5.27 6.89 -13.74
C GLY A 164 -3.87 7.07 -13.12
N VAL A 165 -3.82 7.17 -11.80
CA VAL A 165 -2.59 7.40 -11.02
C VAL A 165 -1.92 6.12 -10.53
N THR A 166 -2.54 4.97 -10.80
CA THR A 166 -1.98 3.66 -10.51
C THR A 166 -2.41 2.67 -11.61
N ILE A 167 -2.17 1.38 -11.40
CA ILE A 167 -2.68 0.27 -12.17
C ILE A 167 -3.85 -0.40 -11.45
N LYS A 168 -4.58 -1.22 -12.19
CA LYS A 168 -5.52 -2.19 -11.64
C LYS A 168 -5.07 -3.58 -12.01
N LEU A 169 -5.07 -4.47 -11.04
CA LEU A 169 -4.86 -5.89 -11.25
C LEU A 169 -6.19 -6.62 -11.30
N TYR A 170 -6.26 -7.61 -12.16
CA TYR A 170 -7.38 -8.53 -12.26
C TYR A 170 -6.84 -9.94 -12.31
N ASP A 171 -7.54 -10.84 -11.65
CA ASP A 171 -7.30 -12.27 -11.68
C ASP A 171 -8.64 -12.96 -11.85
N ASP A 172 -8.64 -14.05 -12.60
CA ASP A 172 -9.86 -14.82 -12.83
C ASP A 172 -10.41 -15.33 -11.46
N PRO A 173 -11.72 -15.14 -11.20
CA PRO A 173 -12.28 -15.40 -9.89
C PRO A 173 -12.47 -16.89 -9.64
N PHE A 174 -12.20 -17.30 -8.41
CA PHE A 174 -12.55 -18.62 -7.89
C PHE A 174 -13.82 -18.54 -7.03
N PRO A 175 -14.48 -19.67 -6.73
CA PRO A 175 -15.57 -19.69 -5.77
C PRO A 175 -15.16 -19.03 -4.45
N ASN A 176 -16.10 -18.27 -3.89
CA ASN A 176 -15.89 -17.62 -2.61
C ASN A 176 -16.02 -18.67 -1.49
N TYR A 177 -14.89 -18.99 -0.86
CA TYR A 177 -14.80 -19.97 0.22
C TYR A 177 -14.52 -19.26 1.55
N ASP A 178 -14.97 -19.84 2.66
CA ASP A 178 -14.60 -19.34 3.98
C ASP A 178 -13.12 -19.59 4.29
N TYR A 179 -12.56 -18.87 5.27
CA TYR A 179 -11.12 -18.94 5.60
C TYR A 179 -10.64 -20.33 6.07
N ASN A 180 -11.54 -21.25 6.43
CA ASN A 180 -11.20 -22.62 6.84
C ASN A 180 -11.19 -23.59 5.65
N HIS A 181 -11.52 -23.15 4.44
CA HIS A 181 -11.46 -24.01 3.27
C HIS A 181 -10.02 -24.44 3.00
N LEU A 182 -9.82 -25.76 2.93
CA LEU A 182 -8.52 -26.38 2.72
C LEU A 182 -8.27 -26.54 1.22
N TYR A 183 -7.31 -25.77 0.72
CA TYR A 183 -6.85 -25.88 -0.65
C TYR A 183 -5.82 -27.01 -0.83
N ASP A 184 -5.79 -27.62 -2.01
CA ASP A 184 -4.70 -28.51 -2.44
C ASP A 184 -3.38 -27.73 -2.65
N ALA A 185 -2.30 -28.47 -2.95
CA ALA A 185 -0.98 -27.86 -3.09
C ALA A 185 -0.92 -26.85 -4.25
N GLY A 186 -1.62 -27.11 -5.36
CA GLY A 186 -1.63 -26.20 -6.51
C GLY A 186 -2.23 -24.84 -6.19
N TYR A 187 -3.35 -24.79 -5.46
CA TYR A 187 -3.95 -23.54 -5.02
C TYR A 187 -3.08 -22.78 -4.01
N ARG A 188 -2.43 -23.47 -3.06
CA ARG A 188 -1.51 -22.83 -2.11
C ARG A 188 -0.30 -22.22 -2.83
N LEU A 189 0.24 -22.91 -3.83
CA LEU A 189 1.31 -22.38 -4.69
C LEU A 189 0.83 -21.21 -5.56
N LEU A 190 -0.39 -21.28 -6.10
CA LEU A 190 -0.98 -20.20 -6.89
C LEU A 190 -1.07 -18.90 -6.09
N ILE A 191 -1.50 -18.96 -4.83
CA ILE A 191 -1.55 -17.80 -3.94
C ILE A 191 -0.16 -17.16 -3.79
N LEU A 192 0.85 -17.97 -3.50
CA LEU A 192 2.23 -17.50 -3.39
C LEU A 192 2.70 -16.88 -4.71
N PHE A 193 2.47 -17.56 -5.83
CA PHE A 193 2.97 -17.13 -7.14
C PHE A 193 2.28 -15.85 -7.61
N ARG A 194 0.96 -15.71 -7.40
CA ARG A 194 0.20 -14.49 -7.71
C ARG A 194 0.75 -13.31 -6.92
N LEU A 195 0.84 -13.42 -5.60
CA LEU A 195 1.32 -12.32 -4.77
C LEU A 195 2.77 -11.98 -5.10
N TRP A 196 3.65 -12.98 -5.17
CA TRP A 196 5.06 -12.77 -5.44
C TRP A 196 5.28 -12.00 -6.75
N ASN A 197 4.63 -12.40 -7.83
CA ASN A 197 4.77 -11.76 -9.14
C ASN A 197 4.08 -10.39 -9.22
N ALA A 198 2.96 -10.17 -8.53
CA ALA A 198 2.32 -8.87 -8.47
C ALA A 198 3.23 -7.84 -7.78
N ILE A 199 3.85 -8.22 -6.66
CA ILE A 199 4.79 -7.37 -5.92
C ILE A 199 6.09 -7.16 -6.71
N ASP A 200 6.62 -8.23 -7.31
CA ASP A 200 7.81 -8.14 -8.15
C ASP A 200 7.55 -7.17 -9.31
N SER A 201 6.37 -7.24 -9.94
CA SER A 201 6.07 -6.39 -11.10
C SER A 201 5.70 -4.94 -10.76
N TYR A 202 5.00 -4.72 -9.65
CA TYR A 202 4.26 -3.46 -9.44
C TYR A 202 4.35 -2.86 -8.04
N CYS A 203 5.16 -3.41 -7.13
CA CYS A 203 5.40 -2.78 -5.82
C CYS A 203 6.72 -1.97 -5.83
N PRO A 204 6.68 -0.63 -5.80
CA PRO A 204 7.88 0.20 -5.87
C PRO A 204 8.80 0.07 -4.63
N ASN A 205 8.29 -0.58 -3.59
CA ASN A 205 8.94 -0.73 -2.29
C ASN A 205 9.50 -2.16 -2.07
N ARG A 206 9.43 -3.06 -3.07
CA ARG A 206 9.95 -4.44 -2.94
C ARG A 206 11.43 -4.52 -2.50
N ASN A 207 12.21 -3.47 -2.77
CA ASN A 207 13.65 -3.40 -2.50
C ASN A 207 14.03 -2.89 -1.10
N ILE A 208 13.05 -2.49 -0.29
CA ILE A 208 13.27 -1.91 1.06
C ILE A 208 12.54 -2.69 2.15
N THR A 209 12.18 -3.93 1.86
CA THR A 209 11.68 -4.93 2.82
C THR A 209 12.82 -5.47 3.68
N ASP A 210 12.49 -6.04 4.86
CA ASP A 210 13.48 -6.65 5.76
C ASP A 210 14.02 -7.97 5.17
N THR A 211 13.14 -8.76 4.54
CA THR A 211 13.49 -9.92 3.74
C THR A 211 13.57 -9.51 2.28
N SER A 212 14.73 -9.71 1.62
CA SER A 212 14.84 -9.51 0.18
C SER A 212 13.73 -10.24 -0.57
N TRP A 213 13.01 -9.54 -1.46
CA TRP A 213 11.88 -10.13 -2.17
C TRP A 213 12.27 -11.37 -3.00
N ASP A 214 13.50 -11.42 -3.49
CA ASP A 214 14.04 -12.58 -4.21
C ASP A 214 14.22 -13.84 -3.35
N LYS A 215 14.23 -13.69 -2.02
CA LYS A 215 14.30 -14.80 -1.05
C LYS A 215 12.93 -15.28 -0.56
N VAL A 216 11.85 -14.59 -0.93
CA VAL A 216 10.49 -14.94 -0.48
C VAL A 216 10.04 -16.27 -1.05
N LEU A 217 10.30 -16.57 -2.33
CA LEU A 217 9.95 -17.88 -2.91
C LEU A 217 10.69 -19.03 -2.21
N GLU A 218 12.01 -18.87 -2.00
CA GLU A 218 12.84 -19.85 -1.27
C GLU A 218 12.28 -20.14 0.13
N LYS A 219 11.82 -19.11 0.83
CA LYS A 219 11.25 -19.21 2.17
C LYS A 219 9.85 -19.83 2.20
N TYR A 220 8.99 -19.49 1.25
CA TYR A 220 7.55 -19.80 1.34
C TYR A 220 7.10 -20.99 0.49
N ILE A 221 7.81 -21.39 -0.57
CA ILE A 221 7.48 -22.62 -1.31
C ILE A 221 7.41 -23.86 -0.39
N PRO A 222 8.45 -24.20 0.41
CA PRO A 222 8.40 -25.38 1.27
C PRO A 222 7.28 -25.29 2.32
N ARG A 223 6.98 -24.08 2.81
CA ARG A 223 5.89 -23.84 3.76
C ARG A 223 4.52 -24.06 3.11
N MET A 224 4.31 -23.58 1.88
CA MET A 224 3.06 -23.82 1.15
C MET A 224 2.82 -25.30 0.82
N ILE A 225 3.88 -26.11 0.77
CA ILE A 225 3.77 -27.57 0.64
C ILE A 225 3.32 -28.19 1.97
N LEU A 226 3.94 -27.78 3.09
CA LEU A 226 3.74 -28.37 4.42
C LEU A 226 2.46 -27.89 5.14
N ASP A 227 2.10 -26.61 5.03
CA ASP A 227 1.03 -25.98 5.81
C ASP A 227 -0.36 -26.25 5.21
N LYS A 228 -0.87 -27.48 5.38
CA LYS A 228 -2.18 -27.89 4.84
C LYS A 228 -3.36 -27.28 5.59
N ASP A 229 -3.24 -27.15 6.92
CA ASP A 229 -4.37 -26.81 7.81
C ASP A 229 -4.38 -25.35 8.29
N SER A 230 -3.28 -24.61 8.09
CA SER A 230 -3.11 -23.25 8.63
C SER A 230 -2.53 -22.27 7.60
N TYR A 231 -2.69 -22.56 6.31
CA TYR A 231 -2.10 -21.78 5.21
C TYR A 231 -2.51 -20.30 5.23
N ILE A 232 -3.67 -19.92 5.79
CA ILE A 232 -4.05 -18.51 5.97
C ILE A 232 -3.06 -17.74 6.84
N LEU A 233 -2.51 -18.36 7.89
CA LEU A 233 -1.48 -17.74 8.72
C LEU A 233 -0.19 -17.58 7.93
N THR A 234 0.18 -18.58 7.12
CA THR A 234 1.36 -18.51 6.24
C THR A 234 1.20 -17.45 5.15
N GLN A 235 -0.01 -17.22 4.63
CA GLN A 235 -0.30 -16.12 3.72
C GLN A 235 -0.18 -14.75 4.39
N LEU A 236 -0.66 -14.60 5.62
CA LEU A 236 -0.56 -13.35 6.36
C LEU A 236 0.89 -13.05 6.78
N GLU A 237 1.68 -14.09 7.08
CA GLU A 237 3.14 -13.95 7.24
C GLU A 237 3.82 -13.56 5.91
N LEU A 238 3.42 -14.15 4.78
CA LEU A 238 3.93 -13.76 3.47
C LEU A 238 3.63 -12.29 3.17
N LEU A 239 2.41 -11.82 3.47
CA LEU A 239 2.01 -10.43 3.29
C LEU A 239 2.82 -9.49 4.21
N SER A 240 3.13 -9.91 5.44
CA SER A 240 3.89 -9.09 6.41
C SER A 240 5.34 -8.84 5.98
N GLU A 241 5.92 -9.69 5.12
CA GLU A 241 7.25 -9.47 4.52
C GLU A 241 7.35 -8.17 3.70
N LEU A 242 6.21 -7.57 3.31
CA LEU A 242 6.21 -6.33 2.56
C LEU A 242 6.67 -5.12 3.37
N ASN A 243 6.64 -5.20 4.70
CA ASN A 243 6.98 -4.07 5.59
C ASN A 243 6.37 -2.74 5.11
N ASP A 244 5.09 -2.80 4.74
CA ASP A 244 4.35 -1.69 4.16
C ASP A 244 2.97 -1.64 4.81
N THR A 245 2.66 -0.55 5.50
CA THR A 245 1.39 -0.39 6.20
C THR A 245 0.18 -0.34 5.25
N HIS A 246 0.35 -0.08 3.96
CA HIS A 246 -0.73 -0.28 2.98
C HIS A 246 -1.03 -1.75 2.70
N ALA A 247 -0.06 -2.64 2.95
CA ALA A 247 -0.29 -4.06 2.80
C ALA A 247 -1.25 -4.57 3.88
N SER A 248 -2.43 -4.97 3.43
CA SER A 248 -3.52 -5.38 4.32
C SER A 248 -4.25 -6.60 3.78
N GLY A 249 -4.73 -7.43 4.69
CA GLY A 249 -5.43 -8.67 4.41
C GLY A 249 -6.51 -8.96 5.46
N PRO A 250 -7.09 -10.18 5.47
CA PRO A 250 -8.19 -10.54 6.36
C PRO A 250 -7.74 -10.81 7.80
N TYR A 251 -7.27 -9.78 8.51
CA TYR A 251 -6.74 -9.88 9.88
C TYR A 251 -7.77 -10.38 10.92
N SER A 252 -9.07 -10.36 10.58
CA SER A 252 -10.12 -11.00 11.39
C SER A 252 -9.95 -12.52 11.54
N ALA A 253 -9.22 -13.18 10.63
CA ALA A 253 -8.82 -14.57 10.77
C ALA A 253 -7.93 -14.83 11.99
N ILE A 254 -7.23 -13.81 12.48
CA ILE A 254 -6.29 -13.89 13.61
C ILE A 254 -6.89 -13.27 14.87
N PHE A 255 -7.42 -12.06 14.75
CA PHE A 255 -7.85 -11.27 15.89
C PHE A 255 -9.36 -11.38 16.16
N GLY A 256 -10.14 -11.84 15.19
CA GLY A 256 -11.59 -11.98 15.26
C GLY A 256 -12.36 -10.89 14.49
N ALA A 257 -13.64 -11.14 14.22
CA ALA A 257 -14.50 -10.24 13.42
C ALA A 257 -15.35 -9.27 14.26
N LYS A 258 -15.15 -9.23 15.58
CA LYS A 258 -15.81 -8.34 16.53
C LYS A 258 -14.77 -7.64 17.39
N ARG A 259 -15.18 -6.62 18.13
CA ARG A 259 -14.31 -5.93 19.10
C ARG A 259 -15.06 -5.27 20.24
N ALA A 260 -14.37 -5.03 21.35
CA ALA A 260 -14.87 -4.11 22.37
C ALA A 260 -14.89 -2.66 21.81
N PRO A 261 -15.92 -1.86 22.13
CA PRO A 261 -16.06 -0.47 21.66
C PRO A 261 -15.17 0.52 22.44
N VAL A 262 -13.88 0.21 22.50
CA VAL A 262 -12.86 0.94 23.26
C VAL A 262 -11.78 1.42 22.31
N LEU A 263 -11.33 2.66 22.52
CA LEU A 263 -10.14 3.23 21.90
C LEU A 263 -9.00 3.18 22.91
N GLY A 264 -7.84 2.75 22.45
CA GLY A 264 -6.65 2.74 23.28
C GLY A 264 -5.40 3.10 22.50
N GLN A 265 -4.38 3.45 23.26
CA GLN A 265 -3.07 3.83 22.74
C GLN A 265 -1.99 3.08 23.51
N LEU A 266 -0.99 2.60 22.77
CA LEU A 266 0.24 2.07 23.35
C LEU A 266 1.23 3.21 23.57
N VAL A 267 1.62 3.42 24.82
CA VAL A 267 2.66 4.38 25.23
C VAL A 267 3.60 3.66 26.18
N GLU A 268 4.90 3.75 25.94
CA GLU A 268 5.93 3.09 26.76
C GLU A 268 5.69 1.57 26.95
N GLY A 269 5.15 0.90 25.92
CA GLY A 269 4.83 -0.54 25.96
C GLY A 269 3.59 -0.91 26.77
N ARG A 270 2.81 0.08 27.25
CA ARG A 270 1.61 -0.11 28.06
C ARG A 270 0.38 0.41 27.32
N LEU A 271 -0.72 -0.33 27.39
CA LEU A 271 -1.97 -0.02 26.70
C LEU A 271 -2.88 0.80 27.63
N PHE A 272 -3.22 2.01 27.22
CA PHE A 272 -4.15 2.88 27.96
C PHE A 272 -5.41 3.13 27.17
N VAL A 273 -6.54 3.22 27.86
CA VAL A 273 -7.81 3.67 27.30
C VAL A 273 -7.69 5.17 27.03
N THR A 274 -8.00 5.59 25.80
CA THR A 274 -8.06 7.00 25.42
C THR A 274 -9.49 7.48 25.26
N ASP A 275 -10.41 6.59 24.85
CA ASP A 275 -11.84 6.91 24.71
C ASP A 275 -12.69 5.62 24.67
N THR A 276 -14.01 5.75 24.78
CA THR A 276 -14.97 4.63 24.77
C THR A 276 -16.31 5.05 24.17
N PHE A 277 -16.96 4.17 23.40
CA PHE A 277 -18.35 4.38 22.96
C PHE A 277 -19.39 3.83 23.96
N ASP A 278 -18.94 3.15 25.01
CA ASP A 278 -19.79 2.59 26.08
C ASP A 278 -19.88 3.52 27.31
N ASN A 279 -20.99 3.43 28.05
CA ASN A 279 -21.36 4.24 29.20
C ASN A 279 -20.54 3.91 30.47
N GLN A 280 -19.30 4.39 30.53
CA GLN A 280 -18.51 4.60 31.76
C GLN A 280 -17.90 3.36 32.45
N LEU A 281 -17.90 2.18 31.82
CA LEU A 281 -17.24 0.99 32.36
C LEU A 281 -15.71 1.13 32.42
N LEU A 282 -15.14 1.72 31.38
CA LEU A 282 -13.75 2.16 31.31
C LEU A 282 -13.70 3.68 31.21
N LEU A 283 -12.64 4.27 31.72
CA LEU A 283 -12.39 5.70 31.65
C LEU A 283 -11.06 5.96 30.94
N PRO A 284 -10.93 7.10 30.22
CA PRO A 284 -9.63 7.55 29.74
C PRO A 284 -8.59 7.56 30.87
N GLY A 285 -7.40 7.01 30.58
CA GLY A 285 -6.32 6.84 31.56
C GLY A 285 -6.26 5.47 32.26
N ASP A 286 -7.29 4.63 32.11
CA ASP A 286 -7.22 3.24 32.58
C ASP A 286 -6.14 2.46 31.82
N GLU A 287 -5.29 1.75 32.54
CA GLU A 287 -4.28 0.87 31.93
C GLU A 287 -4.83 -0.54 31.77
N ILE A 288 -4.88 -1.05 30.55
CA ILE A 288 -5.27 -2.44 30.28
C ILE A 288 -4.05 -3.34 30.37
N THR A 289 -4.10 -4.34 31.25
CA THR A 289 -2.97 -5.26 31.52
C THR A 289 -3.19 -6.68 30.99
N VAL A 290 -4.45 -7.13 30.84
CA VAL A 290 -4.80 -8.43 30.24
C VAL A 290 -6.01 -8.30 29.35
N ILE A 291 -5.95 -8.91 28.16
CA ILE A 291 -6.99 -8.82 27.14
C ILE A 291 -7.43 -10.19 26.64
N GLY A 292 -8.61 -10.64 27.06
CA GLY A 292 -9.17 -11.92 26.63
C GLY A 292 -8.31 -13.13 26.99
N GLY A 293 -7.45 -13.01 28.00
CA GLY A 293 -6.46 -14.01 28.39
C GLY A 293 -5.09 -13.87 27.72
N ARG A 294 -4.90 -12.88 26.83
CA ARG A 294 -3.61 -12.54 26.20
C ARG A 294 -2.97 -11.36 26.90
N SER A 295 -1.64 -11.35 26.93
CA SER A 295 -0.86 -10.17 27.32
C SER A 295 -0.70 -9.19 26.15
N ILE A 296 -0.36 -7.93 26.43
CA ILE A 296 -0.10 -6.94 25.39
C ILE A 296 1.12 -7.29 24.53
N SER A 297 2.15 -7.90 25.12
CA SER A 297 3.34 -8.36 24.41
C SER A 297 3.02 -9.50 23.44
N GLU A 298 2.11 -10.41 23.80
CA GLU A 298 1.60 -11.42 22.87
C GLU A 298 0.88 -10.78 21.67
N ILE A 299 0.04 -9.76 21.91
CA ILE A 299 -0.67 -9.06 20.83
C ILE A 299 0.31 -8.34 19.90
N ILE A 300 1.33 -7.65 20.44
CA ILE A 300 2.39 -7.01 19.65
C ILE A 300 3.16 -8.05 18.82
N SER A 301 3.50 -9.20 19.42
CA SER A 301 4.18 -10.30 18.73
C SER A 301 3.35 -10.87 17.58
N MET A 302 2.04 -11.07 17.81
CA MET A 302 1.11 -11.52 16.78
C MET A 302 0.98 -10.49 15.65
N ALA A 303 0.83 -9.20 15.98
CA ALA A 303 0.73 -8.13 14.99
C ALA A 303 2.01 -8.07 14.14
N ARG A 304 3.19 -8.05 14.75
CA ARG A 304 4.49 -8.03 14.03
C ARG A 304 4.62 -9.22 13.08
N LYS A 305 4.17 -10.40 13.50
CA LYS A 305 4.30 -11.62 12.71
C LYS A 305 3.35 -11.64 11.51
N TYR A 306 2.11 -11.17 11.70
CA TYR A 306 1.03 -11.45 10.76
C TYR A 306 0.40 -10.23 10.07
N THR A 307 0.83 -9.02 10.39
CA THR A 307 0.37 -7.81 9.67
C THR A 307 1.57 -7.05 9.15
N ALA A 308 1.43 -6.41 7.99
CA ALA A 308 2.51 -5.63 7.40
C ALA A 308 2.57 -4.25 8.06
N GLN A 309 3.75 -3.85 8.53
CA GLN A 309 3.96 -2.50 9.05
C GLN A 309 5.25 -1.90 8.48
N SER A 310 5.16 -0.62 8.13
CA SER A 310 6.27 0.20 7.65
C SER A 310 7.32 0.47 8.73
N ASN A 311 6.88 0.65 9.98
CA ASN A 311 7.75 0.93 11.12
C ASN A 311 7.12 0.53 12.48
N GLU A 312 7.93 0.65 13.54
CA GLU A 312 7.54 0.28 14.91
C GLU A 312 6.40 1.15 15.45
N SER A 313 6.34 2.44 15.09
CA SER A 313 5.29 3.35 15.55
C SER A 313 3.91 2.90 15.07
N VAL A 314 3.82 2.45 13.81
CA VAL A 314 2.59 1.85 13.27
C VAL A 314 2.28 0.49 13.89
N LEU A 315 3.29 -0.35 14.15
CA LEU A 315 3.06 -1.60 14.87
C LEU A 315 2.38 -1.34 16.22
N MET A 316 2.84 -0.34 16.98
CA MET A 316 2.20 0.03 18.25
C MET A 316 0.78 0.56 18.05
N ARG A 317 0.54 1.37 17.02
CA ARG A 317 -0.81 1.84 16.66
C ARG A 317 -1.76 0.67 16.40
N ASP A 318 -1.35 -0.25 15.55
CA ASP A 318 -2.20 -1.34 15.07
C ASP A 318 -2.37 -2.41 16.16
N ALA A 319 -1.32 -2.71 16.94
CA ALA A 319 -1.42 -3.62 18.09
C ALA A 319 -2.37 -3.08 19.16
N ALA A 320 -2.40 -1.77 19.41
CA ALA A 320 -3.37 -1.15 20.32
C ALA A 320 -4.81 -1.33 19.81
N ASP A 321 -5.03 -1.26 18.49
CA ASP A 321 -6.34 -1.53 17.89
C ASP A 321 -6.74 -3.01 17.99
N TYR A 322 -5.85 -3.91 17.56
CA TYR A 322 -6.07 -5.36 17.57
C TYR A 322 -6.24 -5.93 18.98
N ALA A 323 -5.72 -5.26 20.01
CA ALA A 323 -5.92 -5.68 21.39
C ALA A 323 -7.41 -5.87 21.70
N PHE A 324 -8.27 -5.00 21.18
CA PHE A 324 -9.70 -5.04 21.49
C PHE A 324 -10.52 -5.97 20.57
N TRP A 325 -9.90 -6.59 19.57
CA TRP A 325 -10.56 -7.52 18.66
C TRP A 325 -10.75 -8.91 19.31
N THR A 326 -11.86 -9.56 18.96
CA THR A 326 -12.23 -10.87 19.50
C THR A 326 -13.19 -11.62 18.56
N PRO A 327 -13.12 -12.96 18.50
CA PRO A 327 -14.14 -13.76 17.81
C PRO A 327 -15.40 -13.98 18.66
N LYS A 328 -15.36 -13.66 19.96
CA LYS A 328 -16.44 -13.91 20.93
C LYS A 328 -17.38 -12.70 21.04
N ASP A 329 -18.59 -12.89 21.54
CA ASP A 329 -19.58 -11.82 21.81
C ASP A 329 -19.22 -10.87 22.96
N SER A 330 -18.11 -11.14 23.65
CA SER A 330 -17.61 -10.31 24.73
C SER A 330 -16.11 -10.50 24.92
N LEU A 331 -15.47 -9.51 25.53
CA LEU A 331 -14.06 -9.49 25.84
C LEU A 331 -13.86 -9.26 27.34
N ASN A 332 -13.11 -10.15 27.99
CA ASN A 332 -12.71 -9.97 29.37
C ASN A 332 -11.44 -9.10 29.41
N LEU A 333 -11.46 -8.03 30.19
CA LEU A 333 -10.32 -7.13 30.38
C LEU A 333 -9.93 -7.10 31.87
N VAL A 334 -8.64 -7.01 32.12
CA VAL A 334 -8.09 -6.63 33.42
C VAL A 334 -7.43 -5.27 33.25
N PHE A 335 -7.72 -4.34 34.15
CA PHE A 335 -7.21 -2.98 34.06
C PHE A 335 -6.80 -2.41 35.43
N GLN A 336 -5.95 -1.39 35.41
CA GLN A 336 -5.56 -0.62 36.60
C GLN A 336 -6.10 0.80 36.54
N ARG A 337 -6.68 1.25 37.66
CA ARG A 337 -7.12 2.63 37.89
C ARG A 337 -6.69 3.04 39.30
N ASN A 338 -5.95 4.14 39.42
CA ASN A 338 -5.44 4.65 40.70
C ASN A 338 -4.70 3.59 41.55
N GLY A 339 -3.92 2.73 40.89
CA GLY A 339 -3.16 1.65 41.54
C GLY A 339 -3.99 0.44 41.99
N GLN A 340 -5.30 0.44 41.76
CA GLN A 340 -6.17 -0.72 42.02
C GLN A 340 -6.44 -1.48 40.73
N GLN A 341 -6.47 -2.81 40.83
CA GLN A 341 -6.75 -3.70 39.72
C GLN A 341 -8.24 -4.07 39.69
N TYR A 342 -8.83 -4.04 38.50
CA TYR A 342 -10.21 -4.37 38.24
C TYR A 342 -10.30 -5.39 37.11
N GLN A 343 -11.40 -6.14 37.08
CA GLN A 343 -11.73 -7.04 36.00
C GLN A 343 -13.13 -6.76 35.50
N ILE A 344 -13.29 -6.76 34.19
CA ILE A 344 -14.55 -6.46 33.53
C ILE A 344 -14.78 -7.34 32.32
N LYS A 345 -16.05 -7.54 31.97
CA LYS A 345 -16.48 -8.22 30.75
C LYS A 345 -17.29 -7.24 29.91
N ILE A 346 -16.74 -6.85 28.76
CA ILE A 346 -17.33 -5.86 27.87
C ILE A 346 -17.98 -6.58 26.68
N PRO A 347 -19.24 -6.28 26.31
CA PRO A 347 -19.85 -6.77 25.07
C PRO A 347 -19.05 -6.34 23.85
N SER A 348 -18.88 -7.23 22.88
CA SER A 348 -18.23 -6.89 21.62
C SER A 348 -19.27 -6.58 20.54
N ILE A 349 -18.95 -5.62 19.66
CA ILE A 349 -19.75 -5.28 18.48
C ILE A 349 -19.03 -5.70 17.19
N LYS A 350 -19.74 -5.76 16.07
CA LYS A 350 -19.10 -6.04 14.77
C LYS A 350 -18.11 -4.93 14.43
N LEU A 351 -17.04 -5.28 13.70
CA LEU A 351 -16.07 -4.30 13.23
C LEU A 351 -16.73 -3.17 12.41
N SER A 352 -17.69 -3.51 11.54
CA SER A 352 -18.46 -2.53 10.76
C SER A 352 -19.15 -1.49 11.64
N ASP A 353 -19.77 -1.94 12.73
CA ASP A 353 -20.56 -1.10 13.62
C ASP A 353 -19.62 -0.19 14.42
N TYR A 354 -18.50 -0.75 14.91
CA TYR A 354 -17.45 0.03 15.58
C TYR A 354 -16.89 1.14 14.69
N TYR A 355 -16.49 0.83 13.45
CA TYR A 355 -15.91 1.84 12.55
C TYR A 355 -16.95 2.87 12.08
N ALA A 356 -18.24 2.51 12.04
CA ALA A 356 -19.31 3.47 11.83
C ALA A 356 -19.43 4.46 13.00
N GLU A 357 -19.39 3.99 14.25
CA GLU A 357 -19.39 4.88 15.42
C GLU A 357 -18.12 5.74 15.51
N LYS A 358 -16.95 5.15 15.29
CA LYS A 358 -15.68 5.89 15.23
C LYS A 358 -15.74 7.02 14.20
N ARG A 359 -16.26 6.74 13.01
CA ARG A 359 -16.43 7.75 11.95
C ARG A 359 -17.37 8.86 12.38
N LYS A 360 -18.49 8.57 13.06
CA LYS A 360 -19.39 9.61 13.58
C LYS A 360 -18.68 10.53 14.58
N CYS A 361 -17.87 9.97 15.48
CA CYS A 361 -17.08 10.75 16.43
C CYS A 361 -16.05 11.63 15.70
N GLU A 362 -15.37 11.08 14.69
CA GLU A 362 -14.40 11.83 13.88
C GLU A 362 -15.08 12.96 13.09
N ASP A 363 -16.22 12.68 12.46
CA ASP A 363 -17.02 13.64 11.70
C ASP A 363 -17.62 14.76 12.59
N SER A 364 -17.68 14.57 13.91
CA SER A 364 -18.14 15.60 14.85
C SER A 364 -17.07 16.64 15.22
N LYS A 365 -15.80 16.40 14.87
CA LYS A 365 -14.71 17.33 15.16
C LYS A 365 -14.82 18.59 14.31
N VAL A 366 -14.65 19.75 14.93
CA VAL A 366 -14.67 21.04 14.23
C VAL A 366 -13.42 21.18 13.36
N SER A 367 -13.63 21.45 12.07
CA SER A 367 -12.57 21.58 11.05
C SER A 367 -11.70 22.81 11.26
N PHE A 368 -12.26 23.91 11.78
CA PHE A 368 -11.58 25.17 12.00
C PHE A 368 -11.98 25.84 13.31
N ARG A 369 -11.00 26.36 14.07
CA ARG A 369 -11.26 27.22 15.23
C ARG A 369 -10.10 28.17 15.50
N MET A 370 -10.40 29.31 16.10
CA MET A 370 -9.40 30.17 16.74
C MET A 370 -9.08 29.60 18.13
N LEU A 371 -7.80 29.35 18.42
CA LEU A 371 -7.35 28.93 19.74
C LEU A 371 -7.12 30.13 20.67
N ASN A 372 -6.78 31.27 20.10
CA ASN A 372 -6.75 32.60 20.71
C ASN A 372 -6.72 33.67 19.60
N ASP A 373 -6.52 34.94 19.96
CA ASP A 373 -6.53 36.08 19.01
C ASP A 373 -5.44 36.02 17.92
N SER A 374 -4.40 35.21 18.10
CA SER A 374 -3.24 35.14 17.19
C SER A 374 -2.95 33.75 16.63
N VAL A 375 -3.65 32.71 17.11
CA VAL A 375 -3.40 31.32 16.73
C VAL A 375 -4.69 30.68 16.21
N SER A 376 -4.65 30.28 14.94
CA SER A 376 -5.70 29.51 14.27
C SER A 376 -5.36 28.03 14.19
N TYR A 377 -6.39 27.18 14.13
CA TYR A 377 -6.24 25.74 14.06
C TYR A 377 -7.16 25.14 12.98
N ILE A 378 -6.61 24.26 12.15
CA ILE A 378 -7.34 23.47 11.16
C ILE A 378 -7.14 21.97 11.45
N TYR A 379 -8.23 21.21 11.48
CA TYR A 379 -8.22 19.76 11.50
C TYR A 379 -8.61 19.22 10.11
N ALA A 380 -7.69 18.52 9.46
CA ALA A 380 -7.88 18.06 8.08
C ALA A 380 -8.98 16.99 7.93
N GLY A 381 -9.29 16.26 9.01
CA GLY A 381 -10.23 15.14 9.01
C GLY A 381 -11.70 15.53 8.86
N THR A 382 -12.03 16.82 8.91
CA THR A 382 -13.40 17.33 8.68
C THR A 382 -13.45 18.60 7.83
N LEU A 383 -12.32 19.05 7.26
CA LEU A 383 -12.28 20.22 6.37
C LEU A 383 -13.03 19.92 5.05
N GLN A 384 -13.92 20.81 4.64
CA GLN A 384 -14.73 20.72 3.41
C GLN A 384 -14.74 22.05 2.63
N SER A 385 -15.14 21.98 1.36
CA SER A 385 -15.00 23.08 0.40
C SER A 385 -15.79 24.34 0.75
N GLU A 386 -16.93 24.20 1.42
CA GLU A 386 -17.86 25.31 1.67
C GLU A 386 -17.28 26.43 2.56
N ASP A 387 -16.18 26.17 3.27
CA ASP A 387 -15.61 27.11 4.25
C ASP A 387 -14.28 27.75 3.82
N ALA A 388 -13.68 27.35 2.69
CA ALA A 388 -12.29 27.67 2.36
C ALA A 388 -11.96 29.18 2.40
N GLN A 389 -12.75 30.02 1.73
CA GLN A 389 -12.55 31.47 1.70
C GLN A 389 -12.84 32.13 3.05
N GLN A 390 -13.82 31.62 3.80
CA GLN A 390 -14.17 32.12 5.13
C GLN A 390 -13.07 31.81 6.14
N ILE A 391 -12.56 30.59 6.12
CA ILE A 391 -11.41 30.15 6.93
C ILE A 391 -10.22 31.03 6.59
N TYR A 392 -9.89 31.20 5.30
CA TYR A 392 -8.79 32.07 4.89
C TYR A 392 -8.96 33.50 5.43
N ASN A 393 -10.15 34.09 5.29
CA ASN A 393 -10.44 35.43 5.81
C ASN A 393 -10.27 35.54 7.33
N ALA A 394 -10.49 34.45 8.07
CA ALA A 394 -10.29 34.40 9.51
C ALA A 394 -8.83 34.18 9.91
N ILE A 395 -8.04 33.45 9.10
CA ILE A 395 -6.64 33.16 9.41
C ILE A 395 -5.64 34.16 8.85
N LYS A 396 -5.96 34.90 7.78
CA LYS A 396 -4.98 35.69 7.01
C LYS A 396 -4.18 36.71 7.85
N ASP A 397 -4.78 37.18 8.95
CA ASP A 397 -4.20 38.19 9.85
C ASP A 397 -3.69 37.57 11.18
N THR A 398 -3.77 36.24 11.35
CA THR A 398 -3.25 35.54 12.53
C THR A 398 -1.73 35.36 12.41
N LYS A 399 -1.06 35.19 13.54
CA LYS A 399 0.40 34.98 13.57
C LYS A 399 0.80 33.55 13.27
N THR A 400 -0.03 32.58 13.69
CA THR A 400 0.25 31.15 13.52
C THR A 400 -0.99 30.38 13.08
N LEU A 401 -0.81 29.49 12.12
CA LEU A 401 -1.75 28.44 11.74
C LEU A 401 -1.19 27.09 12.18
N ILE A 402 -1.95 26.39 13.03
CA ILE A 402 -1.71 24.98 13.37
C ILE A 402 -2.56 24.12 12.44
N VAL A 403 -1.95 23.19 11.72
CA VAL A 403 -2.63 22.22 10.86
C VAL A 403 -2.44 20.83 11.45
N ASP A 404 -3.53 20.21 11.90
CA ASP A 404 -3.51 18.87 12.49
C ASP A 404 -3.78 17.80 11.43
N LEU A 405 -2.73 17.04 11.12
CA LEU A 405 -2.70 15.91 10.20
C LEU A 405 -2.57 14.57 10.93
N ARG A 406 -2.84 14.52 12.25
CA ARG A 406 -3.04 13.28 13.04
C ARG A 406 -4.43 12.68 12.76
N CYS A 407 -4.76 12.59 11.47
CA CYS A 407 -6.02 12.11 10.92
C CYS A 407 -5.87 11.84 9.43
N TYR A 408 -6.84 11.12 8.85
CA TYR A 408 -6.94 11.02 7.41
C TYR A 408 -7.72 12.23 6.85
N PRO A 409 -7.24 12.94 5.82
CA PRO A 409 -7.96 14.05 5.20
C PRO A 409 -9.36 13.64 4.73
N ARG A 410 -10.39 14.44 5.03
CA ARG A 410 -11.76 14.16 4.60
C ARG A 410 -11.93 14.26 3.08
N ASP A 411 -11.42 15.35 2.53
CA ASP A 411 -11.57 15.70 1.12
C ASP A 411 -10.23 16.14 0.55
N TYR A 412 -9.68 15.30 -0.33
CA TYR A 412 -8.37 15.51 -0.93
C TYR A 412 -8.31 16.83 -1.73
N PHE A 413 -9.32 17.09 -2.57
CA PHE A 413 -9.31 18.25 -3.47
C PHE A 413 -9.45 19.56 -2.71
N THR A 414 -10.32 19.60 -1.70
CA THR A 414 -10.50 20.76 -0.82
C THR A 414 -9.20 21.10 -0.13
N LEU A 415 -8.55 20.12 0.50
CA LEU A 415 -7.32 20.36 1.25
C LEU A 415 -6.18 20.79 0.31
N TYR A 416 -6.06 20.13 -0.85
CA TYR A 416 -5.08 20.50 -1.87
C TYR A 416 -5.29 21.92 -2.37
N ASN A 417 -6.52 22.29 -2.75
CA ASN A 417 -6.83 23.62 -3.27
C ASN A 417 -6.65 24.68 -2.19
N PHE A 418 -7.09 24.43 -0.95
CA PHE A 418 -6.92 25.37 0.15
C PHE A 418 -5.44 25.67 0.41
N PHE A 419 -4.59 24.65 0.50
CA PHE A 419 -3.16 24.87 0.69
C PHE A 419 -2.52 25.56 -0.52
N ALA A 420 -2.81 25.10 -1.74
CA ALA A 420 -2.26 25.67 -2.96
C ALA A 420 -2.64 27.14 -3.15
N GLU A 421 -3.90 27.50 -2.89
CA GLU A 421 -4.44 28.83 -3.13
C GLU A 421 -4.08 29.82 -2.03
N TYR A 422 -4.11 29.39 -0.77
CA TYR A 422 -4.03 30.31 0.36
C TYR A 422 -2.72 30.27 1.13
N LEU A 423 -1.90 29.22 1.01
CA LEU A 423 -0.68 29.07 1.80
C LEU A 423 0.60 29.14 0.97
N ILE A 424 0.53 28.98 -0.35
CA ILE A 424 1.70 28.96 -1.22
C ILE A 424 1.94 30.33 -1.85
N HIS A 425 3.05 30.97 -1.45
CA HIS A 425 3.51 32.24 -2.00
C HIS A 425 4.22 32.05 -3.37
N ILE A 426 5.17 31.12 -3.43
CA ILE A 426 5.95 30.80 -4.64
C ILE A 426 5.62 29.36 -5.03
N PRO A 427 5.25 29.06 -6.29
CA PRO A 427 4.93 27.71 -6.72
C PRO A 427 6.08 26.72 -6.45
N GLN A 428 5.75 25.53 -5.91
CA GLN A 428 6.72 24.52 -5.45
C GLN A 428 6.55 23.16 -6.17
N TYR A 429 7.54 22.29 -6.00
CA TYR A 429 7.45 20.85 -6.33
C TYR A 429 7.74 20.04 -5.07
N PRO A 430 6.74 19.79 -4.21
CA PRO A 430 6.97 19.21 -2.88
C PRO A 430 7.37 17.73 -2.91
N THR A 431 7.12 17.03 -4.03
CA THR A 431 7.34 15.59 -4.15
C THR A 431 7.88 15.21 -5.53
N LYS A 432 8.58 14.07 -5.60
CA LYS A 432 8.87 13.31 -6.81
C LYS A 432 8.05 12.03 -6.79
N ILE A 433 7.30 11.76 -7.86
CA ILE A 433 6.41 10.61 -7.94
C ILE A 433 6.81 9.72 -9.12
N TYR A 434 6.90 8.41 -8.87
CA TYR A 434 7.07 7.40 -9.91
C TYR A 434 5.87 6.45 -9.90
N ARG A 435 5.31 6.20 -11.09
CA ARG A 435 4.15 5.32 -11.27
C ARG A 435 4.51 4.08 -12.08
N PRO A 436 3.87 2.94 -11.80
CA PRO A 436 4.07 1.73 -12.56
C PRO A 436 3.47 1.93 -13.95
N ASP A 437 4.13 1.36 -14.96
CA ASP A 437 3.53 1.19 -16.27
C ASP A 437 3.07 -0.25 -16.44
N TRP A 438 1.78 -0.45 -16.72
CA TRP A 438 1.20 -1.78 -16.91
C TRP A 438 1.86 -2.57 -18.05
N GLY A 439 2.39 -1.88 -19.07
CA GLY A 439 3.04 -2.49 -20.24
C GLY A 439 4.54 -2.68 -20.07
N CYS A 440 5.13 -2.12 -19.01
CA CYS A 440 6.53 -2.30 -18.66
C CYS A 440 6.66 -2.78 -17.19
N PRO A 441 6.24 -4.01 -16.87
CA PRO A 441 6.31 -4.53 -15.51
C PRO A 441 7.74 -4.42 -14.94
N GLY A 442 7.87 -4.01 -13.68
CA GLY A 442 9.15 -3.74 -13.02
C GLY A 442 9.72 -2.34 -13.25
N TYR A 443 9.14 -1.52 -14.14
CA TYR A 443 9.54 -0.14 -14.37
C TYR A 443 8.52 0.85 -13.84
N PHE A 444 9.03 1.91 -13.20
CA PHE A 444 8.21 3.02 -12.75
C PHE A 444 8.77 4.30 -13.31
N PHE A 445 7.93 5.05 -14.00
CA PHE A 445 8.34 6.26 -14.69
C PHE A 445 8.00 7.47 -13.86
N ARG A 446 8.93 8.44 -13.85
CA ARG A 446 8.68 9.71 -13.19
C ARG A 446 7.53 10.43 -13.89
N ILE A 447 6.68 11.04 -13.09
CA ILE A 447 5.63 11.91 -13.59
C ILE A 447 5.93 13.35 -13.18
N ASP A 448 5.75 14.25 -14.14
CA ASP A 448 5.76 15.68 -13.90
C ASP A 448 4.52 16.02 -13.06
N ASN A 449 4.71 16.17 -11.75
CA ASN A 449 3.64 16.65 -10.87
C ASN A 449 3.22 18.07 -11.27
N PRO A 450 1.93 18.40 -11.17
CA PRO A 450 1.50 19.79 -11.32
C PRO A 450 2.25 20.65 -10.29
N VAL A 451 2.67 21.83 -10.71
CA VAL A 451 3.34 22.78 -9.80
C VAL A 451 2.36 23.14 -8.69
N PHE A 452 2.74 22.92 -7.44
CA PHE A 452 1.89 23.19 -6.30
C PHE A 452 1.79 24.69 -6.08
N GLY A 453 0.57 25.20 -5.85
CA GLY A 453 0.32 26.65 -5.79
C GLY A 453 0.46 27.38 -7.12
N LYS A 454 0.38 26.67 -8.25
CA LYS A 454 0.43 27.29 -9.59
C LYS A 454 -0.71 28.28 -9.78
N GLN A 455 -0.37 29.57 -9.81
CA GLN A 455 -1.27 30.60 -10.30
C GLN A 455 -0.84 31.05 -11.69
N MET A 456 -1.77 31.04 -12.66
CA MET A 456 -1.50 31.49 -14.03
C MET A 456 -2.14 32.85 -14.26
N LYS A 457 -1.38 33.80 -14.80
CA LYS A 457 -1.92 35.06 -15.35
C LYS A 457 -1.58 35.17 -16.83
N THR A 458 -2.47 35.78 -17.59
CA THR A 458 -2.21 36.12 -18.99
C THR A 458 -1.14 37.21 -19.03
N ASP A 459 -0.13 37.03 -19.88
CA ASP A 459 0.83 38.08 -20.17
C ASP A 459 0.11 39.27 -20.85
N PRO A 460 0.04 40.46 -20.22
CA PRO A 460 -0.57 41.62 -20.83
C PRO A 460 0.16 42.06 -22.11
N SER A 461 1.45 41.72 -22.25
CA SER A 461 2.30 42.05 -23.39
C SER A 461 2.26 41.01 -24.51
N ASN A 462 1.73 39.82 -24.26
CA ASN A 462 1.59 38.75 -25.24
C ASN A 462 0.30 37.92 -25.03
N PRO A 463 -0.84 38.41 -25.55
CA PRO A 463 -2.14 37.76 -25.39
C PRO A 463 -2.11 36.31 -25.90
N GLY A 464 -2.41 35.36 -24.99
CA GLY A 464 -2.39 33.92 -25.29
C GLY A 464 -1.24 33.15 -24.63
N THR A 465 -0.31 33.84 -23.95
CA THR A 465 0.72 33.23 -23.12
C THR A 465 0.40 33.35 -21.62
N TRP A 466 0.74 32.31 -20.86
CA TRP A 466 0.47 32.21 -19.43
C TRP A 466 1.80 32.01 -18.70
N HIS A 467 2.01 32.76 -17.63
CA HIS A 467 3.18 32.60 -16.77
C HIS A 467 2.74 32.33 -15.34
N ASN A 468 3.55 31.55 -14.63
CA ASN A 468 3.38 31.37 -13.19
C ASN A 468 3.69 32.69 -12.50
N VAL A 469 2.81 33.11 -11.59
CA VAL A 469 3.00 34.31 -10.79
C VAL A 469 3.03 33.97 -9.31
N GLU A 470 3.76 34.78 -8.55
CA GLU A 470 3.74 34.73 -7.10
C GLU A 470 2.37 35.13 -6.57
N ASN A 471 1.94 34.45 -5.50
CA ASN A 471 0.72 34.75 -4.78
C ASN A 471 1.04 35.64 -3.58
N HIS A 472 0.99 36.96 -3.78
CA HIS A 472 1.20 37.92 -2.69
C HIS A 472 0.06 37.96 -1.66
N ASN A 473 -1.03 37.22 -1.91
CA ASN A 473 -2.12 37.04 -0.95
C ASN A 473 -1.96 35.71 -0.18
N ALA A 474 -0.87 34.97 -0.31
CA ALA A 474 -0.65 33.80 0.54
C ALA A 474 -0.57 34.21 2.02
N TYR A 475 -1.04 33.34 2.91
CA TYR A 475 -0.85 33.48 4.35
C TYR A 475 0.64 33.59 4.66
N THR A 476 1.01 34.58 5.47
CA THR A 476 2.40 34.90 5.80
C THR A 476 2.78 34.56 7.24
N GLY A 477 1.81 34.15 8.05
CA GLY A 477 2.08 33.69 9.41
C GLY A 477 2.76 32.33 9.42
N LYS A 478 3.24 31.95 10.61
CA LYS A 478 3.93 30.68 10.85
C LYS A 478 2.98 29.50 10.67
N ILE A 479 3.46 28.41 10.09
CA ILE A 479 2.68 27.16 9.96
C ILE A 479 3.31 26.10 10.88
N ILE A 480 2.50 25.52 11.75
CA ILE A 480 2.88 24.38 12.59
C ILE A 480 2.03 23.17 12.17
N ILE A 481 2.68 22.06 11.82
CA ILE A 481 2.03 20.85 11.31
C ILE A 481 2.08 19.79 12.41
N LEU A 482 0.95 19.24 12.82
CA LEU A 482 0.91 18.15 13.80
C LEU A 482 0.81 16.80 13.10
N VAL A 483 1.70 15.89 13.46
CA VAL A 483 1.74 14.54 12.88
C VAL A 483 2.02 13.46 13.92
N ASP A 484 1.57 12.24 13.63
CA ASP A 484 1.89 11.06 14.44
C ASP A 484 1.76 9.78 13.60
N GLN A 485 1.82 8.62 14.24
CA GLN A 485 1.71 7.32 13.58
C GLN A 485 0.37 7.07 12.86
N THR A 486 -0.64 7.92 13.06
CA THR A 486 -1.91 7.90 12.32
C THR A 486 -1.86 8.72 11.03
N THR A 487 -0.90 9.63 10.88
CA THR A 487 -0.61 10.34 9.64
C THR A 487 -0.06 9.34 8.62
N GLN A 488 -0.88 8.99 7.63
CA GLN A 488 -0.60 7.94 6.64
C GLN A 488 -1.08 8.36 5.25
N SER A 489 -0.39 7.93 4.19
CA SER A 489 -0.82 8.09 2.80
C SER A 489 -1.09 9.55 2.46
N ALA A 490 -2.30 9.91 2.03
CA ALA A 490 -2.67 11.29 1.72
C ALA A 490 -2.28 12.30 2.82
N ALA A 491 -2.34 11.92 4.11
CA ALA A 491 -1.93 12.80 5.21
C ALA A 491 -0.41 13.09 5.20
N GLU A 492 0.42 12.11 4.82
CA GLU A 492 1.86 12.27 4.63
C GLU A 492 2.14 13.12 3.39
N TYR A 493 1.45 12.85 2.28
CA TYR A 493 1.52 13.65 1.06
C TYR A 493 1.25 15.13 1.36
N PHE A 494 0.16 15.44 2.08
CA PHE A 494 -0.17 16.83 2.45
C PHE A 494 0.80 17.43 3.45
N THR A 495 1.38 16.63 4.35
CA THR A 495 2.46 17.11 5.22
C THR A 495 3.67 17.55 4.39
N MET A 496 4.10 16.75 3.39
CA MET A 496 5.20 17.14 2.50
C MET A 496 4.90 18.44 1.74
N HIS A 497 3.64 18.67 1.36
CA HIS A 497 3.21 19.90 0.71
C HIS A 497 3.35 21.11 1.62
N LEU A 498 2.93 21.00 2.88
CA LEU A 498 3.09 22.07 3.87
C LEU A 498 4.57 22.29 4.24
N GLN A 499 5.38 21.23 4.31
CA GLN A 499 6.82 21.31 4.55
C GLN A 499 7.60 22.02 3.43
N SER A 500 7.00 22.19 2.25
CA SER A 500 7.59 22.99 1.18
C SER A 500 7.47 24.51 1.43
N ILE A 501 6.65 24.92 2.41
CA ILE A 501 6.47 26.31 2.79
C ILE A 501 7.65 26.73 3.68
N PRO A 502 8.35 27.83 3.38
CA PRO A 502 9.43 28.34 4.23
C PRO A 502 8.96 28.51 5.68
N ASP A 503 9.82 28.15 6.63
CA ASP A 503 9.60 28.28 8.08
C ASP A 503 8.42 27.48 8.65
N ALA A 504 7.80 26.58 7.89
CA ALA A 504 6.86 25.60 8.43
C ALA A 504 7.59 24.63 9.38
N ILE A 505 6.97 24.31 10.52
CA ILE A 505 7.54 23.43 11.54
C ILE A 505 6.64 22.23 11.75
N THR A 506 7.20 21.02 11.64
CA THR A 506 6.50 19.76 11.87
C THR A 506 6.76 19.27 13.28
N VAL A 507 5.70 19.09 14.07
CA VAL A 507 5.74 18.72 15.48
C VAL A 507 4.96 17.43 15.69
N GLY A 508 5.54 16.50 16.45
CA GLY A 508 4.86 15.27 16.84
C GLY A 508 5.77 14.07 16.72
N SER A 509 5.30 12.97 16.12
CA SER A 509 6.09 11.74 16.09
C SER A 509 6.11 11.09 14.71
N GLN A 510 6.97 10.07 14.56
CA GLN A 510 7.15 9.38 13.29
C GLN A 510 5.80 8.93 12.71
N THR A 511 5.57 9.31 11.45
CA THR A 511 4.36 8.98 10.69
C THR A 511 4.41 7.57 10.15
N ALA A 512 3.36 7.15 9.45
CA ALA A 512 3.23 5.77 9.02
C ALA A 512 4.33 5.32 8.06
N GLY A 513 4.89 6.21 7.24
CA GLY A 513 5.83 5.85 6.19
C GLY A 513 5.19 4.93 5.18
N ALA A 514 4.00 5.28 4.72
CA ALA A 514 3.23 4.54 3.72
C ALA A 514 2.50 5.54 2.82
N ASP A 515 3.27 6.25 1.99
CA ASP A 515 2.75 7.17 0.99
C ASP A 515 2.77 6.52 -0.41
N GLY A 516 1.70 6.74 -1.16
CA GLY A 516 1.43 6.09 -2.44
C GLY A 516 0.02 5.47 -2.53
N ASP A 517 -0.43 5.24 -3.76
CA ASP A 517 -1.73 4.63 -4.00
C ASP A 517 -1.68 3.12 -3.80
N ILE A 518 -2.78 2.54 -3.33
CA ILE A 518 -2.90 1.10 -3.10
C ILE A 518 -3.45 0.38 -4.33
N VAL A 519 -3.02 -0.86 -4.52
CA VAL A 519 -3.56 -1.80 -5.51
C VAL A 519 -4.07 -3.04 -4.80
N LEU A 520 -5.20 -3.55 -5.29
CA LEU A 520 -5.81 -4.80 -4.84
C LEU A 520 -5.29 -5.97 -5.68
N VAL A 521 -4.91 -7.06 -5.01
CA VAL A 521 -4.75 -8.40 -5.60
C VAL A 521 -5.77 -9.33 -4.94
N THR A 522 -6.55 -10.02 -5.76
CA THR A 522 -7.53 -10.99 -5.27
C THR A 522 -6.97 -12.41 -5.39
N MET A 523 -6.85 -13.08 -4.26
CA MET A 523 -6.42 -14.48 -4.17
C MET A 523 -7.61 -15.43 -4.32
N PRO A 524 -7.38 -16.72 -4.64
CA PRO A 524 -8.40 -17.75 -4.54
C PRO A 524 -9.20 -17.69 -3.23
N GLY A 525 -10.51 -17.91 -3.28
CA GLY A 525 -11.40 -17.74 -2.12
C GLY A 525 -11.77 -16.29 -1.81
N TYR A 526 -11.58 -15.38 -2.78
CA TYR A 526 -11.93 -13.96 -2.65
C TYR A 526 -11.19 -13.25 -1.49
N MET A 527 -9.98 -13.72 -1.16
CA MET A 527 -9.13 -13.06 -0.17
C MET A 527 -8.43 -11.87 -0.83
N ASN A 528 -8.73 -10.67 -0.34
CA ASN A 528 -8.25 -9.42 -0.90
C ASN A 528 -7.01 -8.94 -0.15
N PHE A 529 -5.89 -8.83 -0.87
CA PHE A 529 -4.65 -8.24 -0.36
C PHE A 529 -4.37 -6.91 -1.06
N TYR A 530 -3.92 -5.92 -0.29
CA TYR A 530 -3.51 -4.63 -0.82
C TYR A 530 -1.99 -4.48 -0.76
N PHE A 531 -1.42 -3.59 -1.56
CA PHE A 531 -0.03 -3.14 -1.46
C PHE A 531 0.15 -1.76 -2.12
N SER A 532 1.21 -1.02 -1.76
CA SER A 532 1.52 0.27 -2.40
C SER A 532 2.01 0.08 -3.82
N SER A 533 1.58 0.96 -4.71
CA SER A 533 1.88 0.90 -6.14
C SER A 533 2.52 2.18 -6.68
N VAL A 534 2.62 3.23 -5.89
CA VAL A 534 3.22 4.51 -6.32
C VAL A 534 4.39 4.82 -5.40
N LYS A 535 5.53 5.22 -5.98
CA LYS A 535 6.70 5.68 -5.23
C LYS A 535 6.56 7.18 -4.99
N VAL A 536 6.54 7.61 -3.74
CA VAL A 536 6.58 9.03 -3.37
C VAL A 536 7.91 9.32 -2.67
N LEU A 537 8.65 10.31 -3.18
CA LEU A 537 9.93 10.75 -2.62
C LEU A 537 9.89 12.26 -2.35
N TYR A 538 10.71 12.71 -1.42
CA TYR A 538 11.05 14.13 -1.32
C TYR A 538 11.80 14.62 -2.58
N PRO A 539 11.84 15.94 -2.84
CA PRO A 539 12.49 16.49 -4.03
C PRO A 539 13.98 16.18 -4.12
N ASP A 540 14.64 15.94 -2.99
CA ASP A 540 16.05 15.50 -2.93
C ASP A 540 16.24 13.99 -3.14
N GLY A 541 15.17 13.22 -3.33
CA GLY A 541 15.19 11.78 -3.52
C GLY A 541 15.08 10.96 -2.24
N THR A 542 14.91 11.59 -1.07
CA THR A 542 14.69 10.87 0.19
C THR A 542 13.36 10.11 0.15
N ASP A 543 13.40 8.84 0.52
CA ASP A 543 12.22 7.97 0.59
C ASP A 543 11.38 8.25 1.84
N THR A 544 10.06 8.29 1.66
CA THR A 544 9.08 8.39 2.76
C THR A 544 8.65 7.01 3.24
N GLN A 545 8.73 5.97 2.40
CA GLN A 545 8.34 4.62 2.81
C GLN A 545 9.18 4.16 4.00
N ARG A 546 8.53 3.58 5.00
CA ARG A 546 9.07 3.18 6.32
C ARG A 546 9.49 4.32 7.23
N ARG A 547 10.11 5.36 6.69
CA ARG A 547 10.63 6.49 7.47
C ARG A 547 9.55 7.46 7.92
N GLY A 548 8.55 7.68 7.08
CA GLY A 548 7.58 8.75 7.25
C GLY A 548 8.08 10.10 6.74
N VAL A 549 7.32 11.14 7.05
CA VAL A 549 7.70 12.53 6.77
C VAL A 549 8.76 13.01 7.75
N ARG A 550 9.43 14.12 7.42
CA ARG A 550 10.38 14.79 8.31
C ARG A 550 9.64 15.32 9.53
N VAL A 551 10.23 15.17 10.71
CA VAL A 551 9.70 15.74 11.95
C VAL A 551 10.79 16.65 12.52
N ASP A 552 10.49 17.95 12.63
CA ASP A 552 11.45 18.95 13.10
C ASP A 552 11.60 18.88 14.62
N ILE A 553 10.49 18.65 15.32
CA ILE A 553 10.46 18.54 16.78
C ILE A 553 9.65 17.31 17.19
N GLU A 554 10.34 16.35 17.80
CA GLU A 554 9.71 15.14 18.30
C GLU A 554 8.98 15.39 19.63
N VAL A 555 7.67 15.17 19.65
CA VAL A 555 6.79 15.24 20.82
C VAL A 555 5.85 14.04 20.79
N ARG A 556 5.75 13.32 21.91
CA ARG A 556 4.90 12.13 22.06
C ARG A 556 3.98 12.29 23.27
N PRO A 557 2.75 11.77 23.23
CA PRO A 557 1.93 11.63 24.43
C PRO A 557 2.66 10.80 25.48
N SER A 558 2.65 11.26 26.72
CA SER A 558 3.14 10.56 27.89
C SER A 558 2.02 9.81 28.60
N VAL A 559 2.39 8.87 29.49
CA VAL A 559 1.44 8.18 30.37
C VAL A 559 0.65 9.18 31.22
N ASP A 560 1.32 10.21 31.73
CA ASP A 560 0.67 11.25 32.54
C ASP A 560 -0.23 12.16 31.68
N GLY A 561 0.17 12.45 30.44
CA GLY A 561 -0.67 13.16 29.47
C GLY A 561 -1.99 12.43 29.24
N ILE A 562 -1.95 11.13 28.92
CA ILE A 562 -3.15 10.31 28.69
C ILE A 562 -4.04 10.25 29.95
N ARG A 563 -3.45 9.99 31.12
CA ARG A 563 -4.21 9.90 32.39
C ARG A 563 -4.91 11.20 32.77
N ASN A 564 -4.33 12.34 32.40
CA ASN A 564 -4.90 13.65 32.67
C ASN A 564 -5.66 14.24 31.47
N ASN A 565 -5.92 13.44 30.43
CA ASN A 565 -6.61 13.85 29.21
C ASN A 565 -6.01 15.12 28.55
N ARG A 566 -4.67 15.17 28.48
CA ARG A 566 -3.90 16.25 27.87
C ARG A 566 -3.42 15.87 26.47
N ASP A 567 -3.46 16.85 25.56
CA ASP A 567 -2.85 16.75 24.24
C ASP A 567 -1.48 17.46 24.26
N GLU A 568 -0.46 16.76 24.73
CA GLU A 568 0.88 17.33 24.93
C GLU A 568 1.53 17.79 23.62
N VAL A 569 1.14 17.22 22.48
CA VAL A 569 1.63 17.63 21.16
C VAL A 569 1.01 18.99 20.77
N LEU A 570 -0.30 19.16 20.96
CA LEU A 570 -0.97 20.44 20.74
C LEU A 570 -0.53 21.51 21.75
N GLU A 571 -0.36 21.15 23.03
CA GLU A 571 0.16 22.06 24.07
C GLU A 571 1.55 22.59 23.69
N TYR A 572 2.43 21.73 23.19
CA TYR A 572 3.76 22.15 22.73
C TYR A 572 3.69 23.04 21.49
N ALA A 573 2.83 22.72 20.51
CA ALA A 573 2.61 23.56 19.35
C ALA A 573 2.08 24.96 19.71
N LEU A 574 1.20 25.04 20.71
CA LEU A 574 0.72 26.31 21.26
C LEU A 574 1.85 27.11 21.92
N GLN A 575 2.75 26.47 22.66
CA GLN A 575 3.92 27.12 23.21
C GLN A 575 4.78 27.75 22.10
N LEU A 576 5.13 26.98 21.06
CA LEU A 576 5.89 27.46 19.90
C LEU A 576 5.21 28.60 19.14
N ALA A 577 3.88 28.65 19.14
CA ALA A 577 3.10 29.71 18.50
C ALA A 577 3.18 31.04 19.27
N THR A 578 3.50 30.99 20.56
CA THR A 578 3.54 32.17 21.44
C THR A 578 4.95 32.72 21.68
N GLU A 579 5.98 31.91 21.48
CA GLU A 579 7.40 32.32 21.62
C GLU A 579 7.94 33.11 20.43
N SER A 580 7.12 33.31 19.37
CA SER A 580 7.49 33.98 18.12
C SER A 580 7.07 35.46 18.08
#